data_AF-K1TKY1-F1
#
_entry.id   AF-K1TKY1-F1
#
_cell.length_a   1.000
_cell.length_b   1.000
_cell.length_c   1.000
_cell.angle_alpha   90.00
_cell.angle_beta   90.00
_cell.angle_gamma   90.00
#
_symmetry.space_group_name_H-M   'P 1'
#
loop_
_entity.id
_entity.type
_entity.pdbx_description
1 polymer ?
#
loop_
_entity_poly.entity_id
_entity_poly.type
_entity_poly.pdbx_seq_one_letter_code
_entity_poly.pdbx_strand_id
1 'polypeptide(L)'
;GSGVMNFTPTFGWYYIDPDQKAPAWTGVPYLYNFLVREEKTEGPAARPCELAELRPGDLIQLSFDGETFRHTPVVVSVGWPVTPENVLVAAHSYDADNRPLSTYSYQDIRFLKIFGVWHP
;
A
#
# COMPACT_ATOMS: atom_id res chain seq x y z
N GLY A 1 5.86 10.87 6.89
CA GLY A 1 5.40 11.43 5.60
C GLY A 1 6.58 11.60 4.68
N SER A 2 6.38 11.57 3.36
CA SER A 2 7.42 11.66 2.33
C SER A 2 8.15 13.01 2.29
N GLY A 3 7.67 14.02 3.02
CA GLY A 3 8.21 15.38 2.99
C GLY A 3 7.90 16.16 1.70
N VAL A 4 7.16 15.54 0.77
CA VAL A 4 6.82 16.11 -0.53
C VAL A 4 5.31 16.09 -0.69
N MET A 5 4.75 17.20 -1.16
CA MET A 5 3.36 17.33 -1.57
C MET A 5 3.30 17.76 -3.04
N ASN A 6 2.45 17.11 -3.82
CA ASN A 6 2.08 17.53 -5.17
C ASN A 6 0.58 17.83 -5.18
N PHE A 7 0.20 19.10 -5.35
CA PHE A 7 -1.18 19.58 -5.29
C PHE A 7 -1.92 19.51 -6.64
N THR A 8 -1.37 18.82 -7.63
CA THR A 8 -2.05 18.58 -8.92
C THR A 8 -3.37 17.85 -8.64
N PRO A 9 -4.52 18.41 -9.06
CA PRO A 9 -5.80 17.75 -8.86
C PRO A 9 -5.82 16.35 -9.47
N THR A 10 -6.53 15.41 -8.83
CA THR A 10 -6.72 14.01 -9.27
C THR A 10 -5.49 13.11 -9.21
N PHE A 11 -4.32 13.58 -9.65
CA PHE A 11 -3.10 12.77 -9.83
C PHE A 11 -1.92 13.17 -8.94
N GLY A 12 -2.09 14.17 -8.08
CA GLY A 12 -1.07 14.58 -7.12
C GLY A 12 -1.00 13.69 -5.88
N TRP A 13 -0.09 14.05 -4.97
CA TRP A 13 0.10 13.45 -3.66
C TRP A 13 -0.02 14.53 -2.60
N TYR A 14 -1.23 14.74 -2.08
CA TYR A 14 -1.46 15.74 -1.04
C TYR A 14 -2.58 15.32 -0.09
N TYR A 15 -2.42 15.71 1.17
CA TYR A 15 -3.45 15.64 2.19
C TYR A 15 -3.36 16.94 2.99
N ILE A 16 -4.34 17.83 2.81
CA ILE A 16 -4.46 19.08 3.58
C ILE A 16 -5.41 18.83 4.75
N ASP A 17 -6.60 18.32 4.43
CA ASP A 17 -7.66 17.98 5.38
C ASP A 17 -8.59 16.90 4.78
N PRO A 18 -9.59 16.40 5.53
CA PRO A 18 -10.51 15.37 5.04
C PRO A 18 -11.31 15.75 3.79
N ASP A 19 -11.55 17.04 3.51
CA ASP A 19 -12.28 17.50 2.33
C ASP A 19 -11.32 17.85 1.18
N GLN A 20 -10.07 18.19 1.50
CA GLN A 20 -9.02 18.58 0.56
C GLN A 20 -7.85 17.58 0.58
N LYS A 21 -8.00 16.50 -0.18
CA LYS A 21 -6.98 15.46 -0.35
C LYS A 21 -6.99 14.83 -1.74
N ALA A 22 -5.85 14.31 -2.17
CA ALA A 22 -5.76 13.56 -3.42
C ALA A 22 -6.63 12.28 -3.36
N PRO A 23 -7.18 11.80 -4.51
CA PRO A 23 -7.92 10.55 -4.56
C PRO A 23 -7.17 9.33 -4.03
N ALA A 24 -5.83 9.33 -4.05
CA ALA A 24 -5.01 8.27 -3.46
C ALA A 24 -5.30 8.03 -1.95
N TRP A 25 -5.93 9.00 -1.27
CA TRP A 25 -6.33 8.89 0.14
C TRP A 25 -7.79 8.49 0.35
N THR A 26 -8.56 8.23 -0.70
CA THR A 26 -10.01 7.93 -0.58
C THR A 26 -10.33 6.45 -0.75
N GLY A 27 -9.43 5.66 -1.35
CA GLY A 27 -9.68 4.24 -1.57
C GLY A 27 -8.48 3.46 -2.10
N VAL A 28 -8.52 2.15 -1.85
CA VAL A 28 -7.47 1.19 -2.24
C VAL A 28 -7.18 1.17 -3.75
N PRO A 29 -8.19 1.22 -4.66
CA PRO A 29 -7.92 1.27 -6.10
C PRO A 29 -7.18 2.55 -6.53
N TYR A 30 -7.54 3.70 -5.95
CA TYR A 30 -6.91 4.97 -6.27
C TYR A 30 -5.48 5.04 -5.74
N LEU A 31 -5.24 4.55 -4.53
CA LEU A 31 -3.90 4.42 -3.98
C LEU A 31 -3.01 3.54 -4.85
N TYR A 32 -3.53 2.40 -5.30
CA TYR A 32 -2.80 1.51 -6.22
C TYR A 32 -2.43 2.24 -7.51
N ASN A 33 -3.42 2.84 -8.18
CA ASN A 33 -3.20 3.54 -9.45
C ASN A 33 -2.15 4.64 -9.29
N PHE A 34 -2.19 5.39 -8.18
CA PHE A 34 -1.17 6.39 -7.89
C PHE A 34 0.21 5.73 -7.72
N LEU A 35 0.34 4.72 -6.88
CA LEU A 35 1.63 4.10 -6.56
C LEU A 35 2.31 3.46 -7.78
N VAL A 36 1.56 2.80 -8.65
CA VAL A 36 2.10 2.06 -9.82
C VAL A 36 2.09 2.87 -11.11
N ARG A 37 1.78 4.17 -11.05
CA ARG A 37 1.75 5.06 -12.22
C ARG A 37 3.06 5.01 -13.01
N GLU A 38 2.94 5.09 -14.33
CA GLU A 38 4.10 5.18 -15.23
C GLU A 38 4.75 6.57 -15.20
N GLU A 39 3.93 7.62 -15.08
CA GLU A 39 4.40 9.01 -15.02
C GLU A 39 5.06 9.31 -13.69
N LYS A 40 6.34 9.70 -13.73
CA LYS A 40 7.15 10.00 -12.53
C LYS A 40 6.85 11.41 -12.02
N THR A 41 5.68 11.59 -11.43
CA THR A 41 5.32 12.80 -10.65
C THR A 41 5.73 12.65 -9.20
N GLU A 42 5.78 13.74 -8.43
CA GLU A 42 6.22 13.69 -7.05
C GLU A 42 5.30 12.86 -6.14
N GLY A 43 5.91 12.12 -5.21
CA GLY A 43 5.20 11.25 -4.27
C GLY A 43 5.71 9.81 -4.29
N PRO A 44 5.21 8.95 -3.39
CA PRO A 44 5.65 7.57 -3.27
C PRO A 44 5.36 6.79 -4.56
N ALA A 45 6.20 5.78 -4.82
CA ALA A 45 6.02 4.88 -5.94
C ALA A 45 6.28 3.43 -5.53
N ALA A 46 5.55 2.55 -6.18
CA ALA A 46 5.60 1.12 -5.95
C ALA A 46 5.54 0.37 -7.27
N ARG A 47 5.95 -0.89 -7.24
CA ARG A 47 5.68 -1.84 -8.32
C ARG A 47 5.01 -3.09 -7.77
N PRO A 48 4.22 -3.80 -8.58
CA PRO A 48 3.87 -5.18 -8.27
C PRO A 48 5.13 -6.01 -7.99
N CYS A 49 5.03 -6.90 -7.01
CA CYS A 49 6.10 -7.83 -6.68
C CYS A 49 5.53 -9.18 -6.25
N GLU A 50 6.41 -10.16 -6.13
CA GLU A 50 6.06 -11.45 -5.55
C GLU A 50 6.14 -11.41 -4.01
N LEU A 51 5.46 -12.35 -3.35
CA LEU A 51 5.51 -12.52 -1.89
C LEU A 51 6.96 -12.58 -1.38
N ALA A 52 7.82 -13.32 -2.08
CA ALA A 52 9.22 -13.51 -1.72
C ALA A 52 10.07 -12.23 -1.77
N GLU A 53 9.59 -11.18 -2.44
CA GLU A 53 10.29 -9.90 -2.55
C GLU A 53 9.92 -8.90 -1.45
N LEU A 54 8.91 -9.20 -0.62
CA LEU A 54 8.40 -8.30 0.41
C LEU A 54 9.49 -7.90 1.41
N ARG A 55 9.43 -6.66 1.85
CA ARG A 55 10.26 -6.07 2.91
C ARG A 55 9.40 -5.20 3.82
N PRO A 56 9.84 -4.94 5.07
CA PRO A 56 9.21 -3.93 5.91
C PRO A 56 9.06 -2.59 5.17
N GLY A 57 7.87 -2.00 5.24
CA GLY A 57 7.47 -0.78 4.51
C GLY A 57 6.75 -1.04 3.19
N ASP A 58 6.77 -2.27 2.67
CA ASP A 58 5.97 -2.65 1.51
C ASP A 58 4.47 -2.71 1.87
N LEU A 59 3.60 -2.63 0.87
CA LEU A 59 2.14 -2.69 1.06
C LEU A 59 1.59 -3.99 0.51
N ILE A 60 0.55 -4.49 1.16
CA ILE A 60 -0.27 -5.60 0.65
C ILE A 60 -1.66 -5.05 0.41
N GLN A 61 -2.33 -5.48 -0.65
CA GLN A 61 -3.74 -5.15 -0.85
C GLN A 61 -4.56 -6.41 -0.96
N LEU A 62 -5.66 -6.46 -0.21
CA LEU A 62 -6.53 -7.64 -0.11
C LEU A 62 -7.90 -7.36 -0.73
N SER A 63 -8.40 -8.34 -1.47
CA SER A 63 -9.77 -8.43 -1.92
C SER A 63 -10.47 -9.57 -1.17
N PHE A 64 -11.61 -9.27 -0.55
CA PHE A 64 -12.40 -10.25 0.20
C PHE A 64 -13.47 -10.94 -0.66
N ASP A 65 -13.84 -10.32 -1.78
CA ASP A 65 -14.81 -10.83 -2.75
C ASP A 65 -14.16 -11.35 -4.04
N GLY A 66 -12.86 -11.14 -4.22
CA GLY A 66 -12.12 -11.50 -5.44
C GLY A 66 -12.28 -10.49 -6.58
N GLU A 67 -13.06 -9.42 -6.38
CA GLU A 67 -13.37 -8.43 -7.41
C GLU A 67 -12.75 -7.06 -7.09
N THR A 68 -12.86 -6.61 -5.84
CA THR A 68 -12.41 -5.27 -5.44
C THR A 68 -11.47 -5.32 -4.24
N PHE A 69 -10.27 -4.81 -4.44
CA PHE A 69 -9.32 -4.57 -3.35
C PHE A 69 -9.84 -3.49 -2.41
N ARG A 70 -9.95 -3.80 -1.12
CA ARG A 70 -10.59 -2.93 -0.10
C ARG A 70 -9.80 -2.77 1.19
N HIS A 71 -8.73 -3.54 1.39
CA HIS A 71 -7.87 -3.43 2.56
C HIS A 71 -6.41 -3.26 2.15
N THR A 72 -5.65 -2.41 2.85
CA THR A 72 -4.23 -2.15 2.56
C THR A 72 -3.40 -2.12 3.85
N PRO A 73 -3.00 -3.29 4.38
CA PRO A 73 -2.09 -3.36 5.51
C PRO A 73 -0.64 -3.07 5.08
N VAL A 74 0.16 -2.55 6.01
CA VAL A 74 1.59 -2.26 5.84
C VAL A 74 2.41 -3.43 6.36
N VAL A 75 3.40 -3.90 5.60
CA VAL A 75 4.34 -4.93 6.07
C VAL A 75 5.27 -4.32 7.11
N VAL A 76 5.35 -4.93 8.30
CA VAL A 76 6.22 -4.48 9.40
C VAL A 76 7.37 -5.44 9.66
N SER A 77 7.22 -6.73 9.34
CA SER A 77 8.28 -7.74 9.47
C SER A 77 8.09 -8.88 8.47
N VAL A 78 9.20 -9.53 8.08
CA VAL A 78 9.21 -10.63 7.11
C VAL A 78 10.21 -11.70 7.58
N GLY A 79 9.76 -12.95 7.69
CA GLY A 79 10.61 -14.11 8.01
C GLY A 79 11.27 -14.75 6.78
N TRP A 80 12.08 -15.79 7.00
CA TRP A 80 12.73 -16.55 5.93
C TRP A 80 12.55 -18.07 6.12
N PRO A 81 12.17 -18.83 5.07
CA PRO A 81 11.68 -18.35 3.76
C PRO A 81 10.39 -17.54 3.92
N VAL A 82 10.11 -16.60 3.01
CA VAL A 82 8.95 -15.72 3.14
C VAL A 82 7.65 -16.51 2.96
N THR A 83 6.76 -16.50 3.95
CA THR A 83 5.44 -17.13 3.90
C THR A 83 4.38 -16.22 4.54
N PRO A 84 3.08 -16.40 4.23
CA PRO A 84 2.03 -15.60 4.86
C PRO A 84 2.00 -15.70 6.40
N GLU A 85 2.48 -16.81 6.98
CA GLU A 85 2.54 -17.01 8.43
C GLU A 85 3.63 -16.17 9.11
N ASN A 86 4.67 -15.79 8.37
CA ASN A 86 5.81 -15.05 8.91
C ASN A 86 5.96 -13.63 8.34
N VAL A 87 5.04 -13.20 7.47
CA VAL A 87 4.85 -11.80 7.12
C VAL A 87 3.93 -11.19 8.15
N LEU A 88 4.45 -10.23 8.91
CA LEU A 88 3.68 -9.47 9.90
C LEU A 88 3.27 -8.13 9.31
N VAL A 89 2.04 -7.72 9.60
CA VAL A 89 1.46 -6.48 9.11
C VAL A 89 0.87 -5.61 10.22
N ALA A 90 0.77 -4.33 9.93
CA ALA A 90 0.02 -3.36 10.71
C ALA A 90 -1.13 -2.77 9.88
N ALA A 91 -2.29 -2.58 10.51
CA ALA A 91 -3.48 -2.00 9.89
C ALA A 91 -4.36 -1.31 10.93
N HIS A 92 -5.02 -0.22 10.53
CA HIS A 92 -5.99 0.47 11.40
C HIS A 92 -7.19 -0.42 11.74
N SER A 93 -7.59 -1.30 10.82
CA SER A 93 -8.76 -2.16 11.03
C SER A 93 -8.42 -3.16 12.14
N TYR A 94 -9.22 -3.14 13.21
CA TYR A 94 -9.00 -3.94 14.42
C TYR A 94 -7.72 -3.60 15.19
N ASP A 95 -7.15 -2.40 15.01
CA ASP A 95 -5.93 -1.93 15.67
C ASP A 95 -4.80 -2.98 15.64
N ALA A 96 -4.59 -3.56 14.45
CA ALA A 96 -3.66 -4.66 14.26
C ALA A 96 -2.22 -4.13 14.15
N ASP A 97 -1.33 -4.66 14.98
CA ASP A 97 0.13 -4.52 14.86
C ASP A 97 0.78 -5.90 15.02
N ASN A 98 1.86 -6.14 14.28
CA ASN A 98 2.56 -7.43 14.22
C ASN A 98 1.64 -8.63 13.96
N ARG A 99 0.54 -8.42 13.22
CA ARG A 99 -0.45 -9.46 12.91
C ARG A 99 0.05 -10.31 11.73
N PRO A 100 0.08 -11.65 11.83
CA PRO A 100 0.45 -12.49 10.69
C PRO A 100 -0.53 -12.35 9.52
N LEU A 101 -0.02 -12.23 8.30
CA LEU A 101 -0.81 -12.11 7.07
C LEU A 101 -1.77 -13.31 6.90
N SER A 102 -1.35 -14.52 7.29
CA SER A 102 -2.16 -15.74 7.25
C SER A 102 -3.44 -15.68 8.06
N THR A 103 -3.60 -14.70 8.97
CA THR A 103 -4.83 -14.51 9.76
C THR A 103 -5.91 -13.70 9.05
N TYR A 104 -5.65 -13.23 7.83
CA TYR A 104 -6.64 -12.59 6.96
C TYR A 104 -7.28 -13.64 6.05
N SER A 105 -8.61 -13.64 5.97
CA SER A 105 -9.34 -14.39 4.94
C SER A 105 -9.52 -13.48 3.73
N TYR A 106 -8.99 -13.84 2.58
CA TYR A 106 -9.10 -13.09 1.33
C TYR A 106 -9.31 -14.04 0.14
N GLN A 107 -9.88 -13.53 -0.94
CA GLN A 107 -10.05 -14.24 -2.21
C GLN A 107 -8.99 -13.85 -3.24
N ASP A 108 -8.48 -12.62 -3.17
CA ASP A 108 -7.37 -12.16 -4.00
C ASP A 108 -6.41 -11.25 -3.21
N ILE A 109 -5.15 -11.25 -3.61
CA ILE A 109 -4.04 -10.57 -2.94
C ILE A 109 -3.05 -10.03 -3.96
N ARG A 110 -2.56 -8.83 -3.72
CA ARG A 110 -1.42 -8.27 -4.47
C ARG A 110 -0.42 -7.62 -3.54
N PHE A 111 0.84 -7.70 -3.93
CA PHE A 111 1.97 -7.18 -3.18
C PHE A 111 2.58 -5.99 -3.92
N LEU A 112 2.87 -4.92 -3.18
CA LEU A 112 3.41 -3.68 -3.71
C LEU A 112 4.74 -3.37 -3.04
N LYS A 113 5.81 -3.53 -3.81
CA LYS A 113 7.15 -3.14 -3.39
C LYS A 113 7.32 -1.64 -3.48
N ILE A 114 7.44 -0.96 -2.34
CA ILE A 114 7.76 0.47 -2.28
C ILE A 114 9.25 0.61 -2.61
N PHE A 115 9.58 1.42 -3.62
CA PHE A 115 10.98 1.66 -4.01
C PHE A 115 11.45 3.08 -3.74
N GLY A 116 10.57 3.95 -3.23
CA GLY A 116 10.94 5.28 -2.75
C GLY A 116 9.89 6.34 -3.03
N VAL A 117 10.34 7.58 -3.02
CA VAL A 117 9.56 8.78 -3.31
C VAL A 117 10.22 9.46 -4.50
N TRP A 118 9.43 9.79 -5.53
CA TRP A 118 9.90 10.64 -6.61
C TRP A 118 10.00 12.09 -6.11
N HIS A 119 11.17 12.67 -6.36
CA HIS A 119 11.47 14.09 -6.19
C HIS A 119 11.76 14.69 -7.58
N PRO A 120 11.49 15.99 -7.79
CA PRO A 120 11.91 16.69 -9.00
C PRO A 120 13.43 16.79 -9.11
#